data_AF-A0A7W1ZDC9-F1
#
_entry.id   AF-A0A7W1ZDC9-F1
#
_cell.length_a   1.000
_cell.length_b   1.000
_cell.length_c   1.000
_cell.angle_alpha   90.00
_cell.angle_beta   90.00
_cell.angle_gamma   90.00
#
_symmetry.space_group_name_H-M   'P 1'
#
loop_
_entity.id
_entity.type
_entity.pdbx_description
1 polymer ?
#
loop_
_entity_poly.entity_id
_entity_poly.type
_entity_poly.pdbx_seq_one_letter_code
_entity_poly.pdbx_strand_id
1 'polypeptide(L)'
;MKTLYKTFFLLLLLPGIALATNGPLNGKYTKEKIIERQFSVNSDALLQVSNSYGNVDITTWRENRIEIQVTITTNGNNEEEVQRRLDEINVEFSDSKSLVTAKTIFKKRQTNWSFWGTKD
;
A
#
# COMPACT_ATOMS: atom_id res chain seq x y z
N MET A 1 -23.48 -46.22 -2.01
CA MET A 1 -22.04 -45.92 -2.15
C MET A 1 -21.73 -44.58 -2.81
N LYS A 2 -22.58 -44.03 -3.71
CA LYS A 2 -22.27 -42.79 -4.43
C LYS A 2 -22.31 -41.49 -3.59
N THR A 3 -22.98 -41.51 -2.45
CA THR A 3 -23.07 -40.37 -1.52
C THR A 3 -21.88 -40.29 -0.58
N LEU A 4 -21.31 -41.43 -0.18
CA LEU A 4 -20.17 -41.53 0.73
C LEU A 4 -18.89 -40.88 0.18
N TYR A 5 -18.58 -41.08 -1.11
CA TYR A 5 -17.41 -40.44 -1.73
C TYR A 5 -17.59 -38.93 -1.87
N LYS A 6 -18.82 -38.44 -2.07
CA LYS A 6 -19.12 -37.00 -2.15
C LYS A 6 -18.94 -36.33 -0.78
N THR A 7 -19.41 -36.96 0.29
CA THR A 7 -19.18 -36.47 1.66
C THR A 7 -17.72 -36.55 2.08
N PHE A 8 -16.99 -37.58 1.64
CA PHE A 8 -15.55 -37.69 1.88
C PHE A 8 -14.74 -36.59 1.15
N PHE A 9 -15.11 -36.30 -0.11
CA PHE A 9 -14.50 -35.22 -0.88
C PHE A 9 -14.79 -33.84 -0.28
N LEU A 10 -15.97 -33.64 0.30
CA LEU A 10 -16.29 -32.42 1.06
C LEU A 10 -15.44 -32.30 2.33
N LEU A 11 -15.22 -33.41 3.05
CA LEU A 11 -14.39 -33.44 4.26
C LEU A 11 -12.91 -33.14 3.96
N LEU A 12 -12.43 -33.52 2.77
CA LEU A 12 -11.06 -33.28 2.31
C LEU A 12 -10.75 -31.77 2.13
N LEU A 13 -11.77 -30.93 1.96
CA LEU A 13 -11.61 -29.48 1.81
C LEU A 13 -11.50 -28.73 3.15
N LEU A 14 -11.88 -29.37 4.27
CA LEU A 14 -11.81 -28.76 5.61
C LEU A 14 -10.39 -28.31 6.03
N PRO A 15 -9.30 -29.09 5.83
CA PRO A 15 -7.96 -28.62 6.20
C PRO A 15 -7.50 -27.41 5.39
N GLY A 16 -7.96 -27.23 4.15
CA GLY A 16 -7.64 -26.06 3.33
C GLY A 16 -8.21 -24.76 3.90
N ILE A 17 -9.41 -24.83 4.51
CA ILE A 17 -10.04 -23.69 5.20
C ILE A 17 -9.37 -23.44 6.55
N ALA A 18 -9.02 -24.50 7.29
CA ALA A 18 -8.35 -24.38 8.59
C ALA A 18 -6.94 -23.77 8.50
N LEU A 19 -6.22 -23.98 7.38
CA LEU A 19 -4.91 -23.40 7.12
C LEU A 19 -4.96 -22.03 6.42
N ALA A 20 -6.15 -21.57 6.02
CA ALA A 20 -6.33 -20.24 5.44
C ALA A 20 -6.25 -19.18 6.54
N THR A 21 -5.02 -18.80 6.90
CA THR A 21 -4.77 -17.71 7.85
C THR A 21 -4.31 -16.47 7.09
N ASN A 22 -5.01 -15.36 7.28
CA ASN A 22 -4.51 -14.04 6.93
C ASN A 22 -3.58 -13.58 8.07
N GLY A 23 -2.42 -14.23 8.20
CA GLY A 23 -1.43 -13.89 9.21
C GLY A 23 -0.80 -12.51 8.99
N PRO A 24 -0.12 -11.94 10.00
CA PRO A 24 0.61 -10.70 9.84
C PRO A 24 1.67 -10.81 8.73
N LEU A 25 2.19 -9.67 8.31
CA LEU A 25 3.27 -9.60 7.32
C LEU A 25 4.47 -10.49 7.73
N ASN A 26 4.56 -11.68 7.15
CA ASN A 26 5.52 -12.73 7.54
C ASN A 26 6.89 -12.59 6.87
N GLY A 27 7.15 -11.48 6.19
CA GLY A 27 8.47 -11.22 5.60
C GLY A 27 9.52 -11.01 6.67
N LYS A 28 10.72 -11.55 6.44
CA LYS A 28 11.88 -11.43 7.34
C LYS A 28 12.27 -9.99 7.66
N TYR A 29 12.01 -9.05 6.76
CA TYR A 29 12.37 -7.63 6.87
C TYR A 29 11.15 -6.75 6.68
N THR A 30 11.02 -5.74 7.54
CA THR A 30 10.02 -4.67 7.44
C THR A 30 10.74 -3.33 7.49
N LYS A 31 10.41 -2.42 6.58
CA LYS A 31 10.89 -1.04 6.58
C LYS A 31 9.71 -0.09 6.55
N GLU A 32 9.89 1.07 7.17
CA GLU A 32 8.85 2.07 7.33
C GLU A 32 9.39 3.46 7.02
N LYS A 33 8.54 4.29 6.42
CA LYS A 33 8.80 5.70 6.14
C LYS A 33 7.58 6.52 6.56
N ILE A 34 7.81 7.48 7.44
CA ILE A 34 6.79 8.40 7.93
C ILE A 34 7.04 9.78 7.30
N ILE A 35 5.98 10.38 6.76
CA ILE A 35 6.01 11.72 6.17
C ILE A 35 4.94 12.55 6.83
N GLU A 36 5.35 13.66 7.45
CA GLU A 36 4.46 14.60 8.12
C GLU A 36 4.49 15.96 7.41
N ARG A 37 3.31 16.49 7.11
CA ARG A 37 3.15 17.80 6.48
C ARG A 37 1.98 18.54 7.11
N GLN A 38 2.17 19.84 7.26
CA GLN A 38 1.17 20.76 7.79
C GLN A 38 0.99 21.91 6.81
N PHE A 39 -0.27 22.27 6.56
CA PHE A 39 -0.64 23.32 5.62
C PHE A 39 -1.60 24.30 6.28
N SER A 40 -1.29 25.60 6.23
CA SER A 40 -2.18 26.66 6.70
C SER A 40 -3.07 27.13 5.56
N VAL A 41 -4.37 26.89 5.68
CA VAL A 41 -5.37 27.04 4.62
C VAL A 41 -6.46 28.05 4.99
N ASN A 42 -7.39 28.32 4.08
CA ASN A 42 -8.62 29.07 4.37
C ASN A 42 -9.66 28.15 5.03
N SER A 43 -10.70 28.76 5.61
CA SER A 43 -11.80 28.02 6.28
C SER A 43 -12.63 27.13 5.35
N ASP A 44 -12.59 27.40 4.05
CA ASP A 44 -13.34 26.71 2.99
C ASP A 44 -12.44 25.84 2.09
N ALA A 45 -11.21 25.57 2.52
CA ALA A 45 -10.25 24.83 1.72
C ALA A 45 -10.68 23.37 1.49
N LEU A 46 -10.43 22.89 0.27
CA LEU A 46 -10.69 21.53 -0.16
C LEU A 46 -9.47 20.64 0.10
N LEU A 47 -9.69 19.45 0.65
CA LEU A 47 -8.69 18.39 0.74
C LEU A 47 -8.97 17.32 -0.31
N GLN A 48 -8.01 17.06 -1.18
CA GLN A 48 -8.06 15.98 -2.17
C GLN A 48 -7.01 14.91 -1.86
N VAL A 49 -7.46 13.70 -1.55
CA VAL A 49 -6.59 12.56 -1.26
C VAL A 49 -6.72 11.51 -2.34
N SER A 50 -5.59 11.11 -2.93
CA SER A 50 -5.50 10.01 -3.88
C SER A 50 -4.54 8.96 -3.33
N ASN A 51 -5.12 8.00 -2.60
CA ASN A 51 -4.41 6.86 -2.05
C ASN A 51 -4.44 5.69 -3.04
N SER A 52 -3.30 5.05 -3.28
CA SER A 52 -3.24 3.86 -4.14
C SER A 52 -3.45 2.55 -3.36
N TYR A 53 -3.02 2.49 -2.10
CA TYR A 53 -3.17 1.34 -1.22
C TYR A 53 -3.16 1.77 0.25
N GLY A 54 -3.81 0.96 1.11
CA GLY A 54 -3.85 1.17 2.55
C GLY A 54 -5.15 1.82 3.02
N ASN A 55 -5.19 2.17 4.30
CA ASN A 55 -6.33 2.84 4.93
C ASN A 55 -6.12 4.35 4.94
N VAL A 56 -7.22 5.11 4.91
CA VAL A 56 -7.21 6.57 5.04
C VAL A 56 -8.12 6.94 6.21
N ASP A 57 -7.51 7.46 7.27
CA ASP A 57 -8.22 7.94 8.46
C ASP A 57 -8.27 9.47 8.43
N ILE A 58 -9.47 10.04 8.62
CA ILE A 58 -9.71 11.49 8.57
C ILE A 58 -10.29 11.94 9.90
N THR A 59 -9.63 12.91 10.53
CA THR A 59 -10.11 13.57 11.74
C THR A 59 -10.24 15.07 11.48
N THR A 60 -11.32 15.68 11.98
CA THR A 60 -11.64 17.09 11.76
C THR A 60 -11.51 17.90 13.05
N TRP A 61 -11.04 19.15 12.96
CA TRP A 61 -10.94 20.10 14.08
C TRP A 61 -11.40 21.52 13.67
N ARG A 62 -11.50 22.43 14.64
CA ARG A 62 -11.93 23.84 14.45
C ARG A 62 -10.76 24.80 14.24
N GLU A 63 -9.92 24.53 13.25
CA GLU A 63 -8.75 25.35 12.91
C GLU A 63 -8.49 25.32 11.41
N ASN A 64 -7.99 26.44 10.87
CA ASN A 64 -7.73 26.61 9.45
C ASN A 64 -6.37 26.01 9.05
N ARG A 65 -6.19 24.73 9.38
CA ARG A 65 -4.98 23.97 9.04
C ARG A 65 -5.35 22.54 8.66
N ILE A 66 -4.55 21.96 7.79
CA ILE A 66 -4.63 20.55 7.40
C ILE A 66 -3.29 19.92 7.78
N GLU A 67 -3.33 18.86 8.57
CA GLU A 67 -2.16 18.03 8.89
C GLU A 67 -2.33 16.68 8.21
N ILE A 68 -1.29 16.23 7.52
CA ILE A 68 -1.26 14.94 6.82
C ILE A 68 -0.05 14.17 7.32
N GLN A 69 -0.32 13.02 7.93
CA GLN A 69 0.69 12.02 8.28
C GLN A 69 0.50 10.82 7.37
N VAL A 70 1.57 10.43 6.67
CA VAL A 70 1.57 9.25 5.81
C VAL A 70 2.61 8.26 6.32
N THR A 71 2.14 7.06 6.64
CA THR A 71 2.99 5.94 7.03
C THR A 71 3.03 4.94 5.88
N ILE A 72 4.22 4.72 5.33
CA ILE A 72 4.47 3.77 4.24
C ILE A 72 5.25 2.60 4.82
N THR A 73 4.71 1.40 4.72
CA THR A 73 5.34 0.18 5.22
C THR A 73 5.57 -0.81 4.09
N THR A 74 6.78 -1.35 3.98
CA THR A 74 7.12 -2.45 3.05
C THR A 74 7.63 -3.64 3.85
N ASN A 75 7.23 -4.86 3.44
CA ASN A 75 7.64 -6.10 4.09
C ASN A 75 8.00 -7.17 3.06
N GLY A 76 9.01 -7.99 3.36
CA GLY A 76 9.47 -9.05 2.48
C GLY A 76 10.67 -9.83 3.03
N ASN A 77 11.11 -10.83 2.28
CA ASN A 77 12.20 -11.72 2.70
C ASN A 77 13.60 -11.25 2.30
N ASN A 78 13.70 -10.22 1.46
CA ASN A 78 14.96 -9.62 1.01
C ASN A 78 14.98 -8.14 1.40
N GLU A 79 15.94 -7.77 2.24
CA GLU A 79 16.07 -6.41 2.77
C GLU A 79 16.29 -5.35 1.67
N GLU A 80 17.14 -5.64 0.68
CA GLU A 80 17.44 -4.72 -0.41
C GLU A 80 16.19 -4.46 -1.25
N GLU A 81 15.43 -5.51 -1.57
CA GLU A 81 14.17 -5.37 -2.29
C GLU A 81 13.14 -4.59 -1.47
N VAL A 82 13.02 -4.84 -0.17
CA VAL A 82 12.10 -4.13 0.72
C VAL A 82 12.43 -2.64 0.79
N GLN A 83 13.71 -2.29 0.93
CA GLN A 83 14.17 -0.90 0.92
C GLN A 83 13.91 -0.24 -0.43
N ARG A 84 14.29 -0.92 -1.52
CA ARG A 84 14.09 -0.43 -2.89
C ARG A 84 12.61 -0.15 -3.19
N ARG A 85 11.70 -1.01 -2.73
CA ARG A 85 10.25 -0.78 -2.84
C ARG A 85 9.80 0.43 -2.04
N LEU A 86 10.33 0.62 -0.83
CA LEU A 86 10.01 1.79 -0.01
C LEU A 86 10.43 3.08 -0.72
N ASP A 87 11.58 3.07 -1.40
CA ASP A 87 12.12 4.21 -2.14
C ASP A 87 11.41 4.50 -3.47
N GLU A 88 10.74 3.50 -4.05
CA GLU A 88 9.87 3.65 -5.23
C GLU A 88 8.57 4.40 -4.90
N ILE A 89 8.12 4.32 -3.64
CA ILE A 89 6.87 4.95 -3.17
C ILE A 89 7.18 6.39 -2.76
N ASN A 90 6.50 7.32 -3.41
CA ASN A 90 6.56 8.72 -3.03
C ASN A 90 5.14 9.29 -2.89
N VAL A 91 5.03 10.37 -2.12
CA VAL A 91 3.77 11.10 -1.93
C VAL A 91 4.00 12.51 -2.44
N GLU A 92 3.26 12.87 -3.48
CA GLU A 92 3.26 14.21 -4.03
C GLU A 92 2.24 15.05 -3.28
N PHE A 93 2.72 16.18 -2.74
CA PHE A 93 1.90 17.16 -2.07
C PHE A 93 1.84 18.41 -2.94
N SER A 94 0.65 18.97 -3.12
CA SER A 94 0.44 20.27 -3.72
C SER A 94 -0.46 21.07 -2.79
N ASP A 95 -0.02 22.27 -2.42
CA ASP A 95 -0.75 23.13 -1.51
C ASP A 95 -1.03 24.50 -2.11
N SER A 96 -2.23 24.97 -1.80
CA SER A 96 -2.69 26.34 -2.00
C SER A 96 -3.62 26.68 -0.85
N LYS A 97 -3.95 27.96 -0.69
CA LYS A 97 -4.84 28.39 0.40
C LYS A 97 -6.24 27.77 0.34
N SER A 98 -6.69 27.35 -0.85
CA SER A 98 -8.03 26.79 -1.08
C SER A 98 -8.04 25.30 -1.43
N LEU A 99 -6.90 24.71 -1.78
CA LEU A 99 -6.80 23.30 -2.16
C LEU A 99 -5.49 22.70 -1.66
N VAL A 100 -5.60 21.59 -0.94
CA VAL A 100 -4.47 20.74 -0.56
C VAL A 100 -4.68 19.38 -1.19
N THR A 101 -3.68 18.90 -1.92
CA THR A 101 -3.70 17.58 -2.58
C THR A 101 -2.58 16.70 -2.03
N ALA A 102 -2.91 15.45 -1.72
CA ALA A 102 -1.95 14.41 -1.38
C ALA A 102 -2.17 13.20 -2.28
N LYS A 103 -1.16 12.84 -3.08
CA LYS A 103 -1.25 11.76 -4.07
C LYS A 103 -0.10 10.79 -3.93
N THR A 104 -0.42 9.50 -3.81
CA THR A 104 0.59 8.45 -3.92
C THR A 104 1.05 8.31 -5.37
N ILE A 105 2.37 8.36 -5.58
CA ILE A 105 3.00 8.12 -6.88
C ILE A 105 4.06 7.03 -6.74
N PHE A 106 4.11 6.15 -7.73
CA PHE A 106 5.15 5.12 -7.84
C PHE A 106 6.11 5.52 -8.94
N LYS A 107 7.41 5.53 -8.68
CA LYS A 107 8.40 5.71 -9.74
C LYS A 107 8.24 4.57 -10.75
N LYS A 108 8.03 4.92 -12.03
CA LYS A 108 7.96 3.92 -13.10
C LYS A 108 9.30 3.20 -13.19
N ARG A 109 9.25 1.88 -13.01
CA ARG A 109 10.38 1.00 -13.29
C ARG A 109 10.52 0.85 -14.79
N GLN A 110 11.64 1.27 -15.37
CA GLN A 110 12.05 0.76 -16.67
C GLN A 110 12.49 -0.68 -16.48
N THR A 111 11.55 -1.61 -16.67
CA THR A 111 11.88 -3.03 -16.81
C THR A 111 12.46 -3.22 -18.21
N ASN A 112 13.78 -3.19 -18.32
CA ASN A 112 14.49 -3.70 -19.49
C ASN A 112 14.42 -5.23 -19.46
N TRP A 113 13.28 -5.76 -19.85
CA TRP A 113 13.13 -7.18 -20.13
C TRP A 113 13.76 -7.46 -21.50
N SER A 114 14.98 -7.99 -21.52
CA SER A 114 15.59 -8.55 -22.73
C SER A 114 15.00 -9.94 -22.99
N PHE A 115 13.96 -10.02 -23.82
CA PHE A 115 13.47 -11.29 -24.34
C PHE A 115 14.19 -11.54 -25.67
N TRP A 116 15.09 -12.52 -25.67
CA TRP A 116 15.77 -13.14 -26.82
C TRP A 116 17.02 -12.44 -27.35
N GLY A 117 18.08 -13.24 -27.43
CA GLY A 117 19.42 -12.85 -27.79
C GLY A 117 19.54 -12.35 -29.22
N THR A 118 20.36 -11.31 -29.38
CA THR A 118 21.04 -10.99 -30.62
C THR A 118 21.81 -12.22 -31.09
N LYS A 119 21.35 -12.83 -32.18
CA LYS A 119 22.19 -13.67 -33.04
C LYS A 119 22.61 -12.78 -34.20
N ASP A 120 23.89 -12.45 -34.22
CA ASP A 120 24.59 -12.12 -35.46
C ASP A 120 24.75 -13.40 -36.30
#